data_AF-N9TSV7-F1
#
_entry.id   AF-N9TSV7-F1
#
_cell.length_a   1.000
_cell.length_b   1.000
_cell.length_c   1.000
_cell.angle_alpha   90.00
_cell.angle_beta   90.00
_cell.angle_gamma   90.00
#
_symmetry.space_group_name_H-M   'P 1'
#
loop_
_entity.id
_entity.type
_entity.pdbx_description
1 polymer ?
#
loop_
_entity_poly.entity_id
_entity_poly.type
_entity_poly.pdbx_seq_one_letter_code
_entity_poly.pdbx_strand_id
1 'polypeptide(L)'
;MKKLNLFMLSAALVSLPLVAASCNTKKELKFAVNAPWSGKKDGHEFFKLLTDEFNKKTNGESSFSVSYVGENTDVASTIAKGSHNIAVITTPLYVKQYKNKHMDNVIPILQTATKAFKFDADETKDIKYKDGKEDDPLRLLAKEAHKLFAEKKYGEWTDKEYKWNGSIYQKFYDDSKIVPYYRGLVMIHGDEQTRKQIKEAWESKDWEKFRDFGIVTSSEDSGSKYIWQEALFRKHFGKNKFESFKKDKLKANDKYITSGNDVKPRNIGQGAIKQFHIVFDDLGSFAYTNNSIGKHFYTPEDNSQIEFLTATEKIPYNVIAVDKKMFNEKEIAALQDVFVNLAKENKDDYGPIVGFNGYIKINDLQKEVIDPYNEVFKD
;
A
#
# COMPACT_ATOMS: atom_id res chain seq x y z
N MET A 1 -38.71 41.17 74.92
CA MET A 1 -38.27 40.17 73.94
C MET A 1 -37.72 40.88 72.71
N LYS A 2 -36.76 40.24 72.03
CA LYS A 2 -35.66 40.76 71.19
C LYS A 2 -36.02 41.73 70.05
N LYS A 3 -35.17 42.76 69.90
CA LYS A 3 -34.98 43.62 68.72
C LYS A 3 -34.37 42.81 67.56
N LEU A 4 -34.76 43.10 66.33
CA LEU A 4 -34.04 42.66 65.12
C LEU A 4 -33.64 43.90 64.30
N ASN A 5 -32.34 44.02 64.07
CA ASN A 5 -31.68 45.04 63.25
C ASN A 5 -31.40 44.48 61.84
N LEU A 6 -31.53 45.36 60.85
CA LEU A 6 -30.62 45.62 59.72
C LEU A 6 -30.07 44.43 58.90
N PHE A 7 -30.26 44.47 57.57
CA PHE A 7 -29.18 44.73 56.59
C PHE A 7 -29.75 44.74 55.17
N MET A 8 -29.69 45.90 54.51
CA MET A 8 -29.75 45.99 53.04
C MET A 8 -28.33 45.80 52.49
N LEU A 9 -28.14 44.80 51.63
CA LEU A 9 -26.93 44.66 50.82
C LEU A 9 -27.23 45.15 49.40
N SER A 10 -26.57 46.23 49.00
CA SER A 10 -26.51 46.75 47.64
C SER A 10 -25.64 45.84 46.76
N ALA A 11 -26.21 45.28 45.69
CA ALA A 11 -25.47 44.56 44.67
C ALA A 11 -24.89 45.55 43.63
N ALA A 12 -23.57 45.70 43.62
CA ALA A 12 -22.84 46.42 42.58
C ALA A 12 -22.66 45.53 41.35
N LEU A 13 -23.19 45.96 40.20
CA LEU A 13 -22.94 45.39 38.88
C LEU A 13 -21.50 45.74 38.45
N VAL A 14 -20.58 44.80 38.61
CA VAL A 14 -19.24 44.87 38.01
C VAL A 14 -19.32 44.28 36.61
N SER A 15 -19.31 45.15 35.60
CA SER A 15 -19.12 44.77 34.20
C SER A 15 -17.68 44.28 33.99
N LEU A 16 -17.49 42.97 33.90
CA LEU A 16 -16.21 42.38 33.49
C LEU A 16 -16.02 42.61 31.98
N PRO A 17 -14.86 43.11 31.53
CA PRO A 17 -14.54 43.16 30.11
C PRO A 17 -14.37 41.73 29.60
N LEU A 18 -15.13 41.39 28.56
CA LEU A 18 -14.90 40.21 27.72
C LEU A 18 -13.54 40.39 27.04
N VAL A 19 -12.48 39.89 27.68
CA VAL A 19 -11.22 39.63 27.01
C VAL A 19 -11.49 38.49 26.05
N ALA A 20 -11.64 38.83 24.77
CA ALA A 20 -11.56 37.87 23.68
C ALA A 20 -10.14 37.30 23.69
N ALA A 21 -9.94 36.21 24.43
CA ALA A 21 -8.76 35.38 24.30
C ALA A 21 -8.79 34.79 22.89
N SER A 22 -8.04 35.41 21.97
CA SER A 22 -7.60 34.75 20.75
C SER A 22 -6.70 33.60 21.18
N CYS A 23 -7.30 32.45 21.49
CA CYS A 23 -6.61 31.20 21.69
C CYS A 23 -5.92 30.84 20.37
N ASN A 24 -4.70 31.33 20.18
CA ASN A 24 -3.78 30.86 19.16
C ASN A 24 -3.23 29.51 19.66
N THR A 25 -4.09 28.50 19.73
CA THR A 25 -3.68 27.14 20.11
C THR A 25 -2.74 26.64 19.04
N LYS A 26 -1.46 26.48 19.39
CA LYS A 26 -0.47 25.86 18.51
C LYS A 26 -0.99 24.52 18.03
N LYS A 27 -1.17 24.39 16.72
CA LYS A 27 -1.60 23.15 16.07
C LYS A 27 -0.45 22.15 16.13
N GLU A 28 -0.75 20.90 16.43
CA GLU A 28 0.24 19.81 16.31
C GLU A 28 -0.11 18.97 15.08
N LEU A 29 0.84 18.82 14.15
CA LEU A 29 0.74 17.91 13.01
C LEU A 29 1.08 16.49 13.47
N LYS A 30 0.06 15.64 13.58
CA LYS A 30 0.17 14.28 14.12
C LYS A 30 0.12 13.28 12.97
N PHE A 31 1.29 12.80 12.56
CA PHE A 31 1.47 11.90 11.44
C PHE A 31 1.34 10.43 11.88
N ALA A 32 0.55 9.63 11.15
CA ALA A 32 0.56 8.18 11.24
C ALA A 32 1.03 7.60 9.90
N VAL A 33 2.24 7.04 9.86
CA VAL A 33 2.95 6.70 8.63
C VAL A 33 3.49 5.28 8.67
N ASN A 34 3.68 4.66 7.51
CA ASN A 34 4.23 3.30 7.44
C ASN A 34 5.57 3.21 8.15
N ALA A 35 5.77 2.17 8.95
CA ALA A 35 7.06 1.85 9.52
C ALA A 35 8.07 1.49 8.41
N PRO A 36 9.31 2.01 8.46
CA PRO A 36 10.38 1.65 7.54
C PRO A 36 10.60 0.13 7.45
N TRP A 37 10.71 -0.39 6.22
CA TRP A 37 10.98 -1.82 5.98
C TRP A 37 12.44 -2.19 6.23
N SER A 38 13.34 -1.21 6.11
CA SER A 38 14.76 -1.31 6.42
C SER A 38 15.28 0.02 6.95
N GLY A 39 16.51 0.04 7.48
CA GLY A 39 17.16 1.28 7.92
C GLY A 39 16.69 1.81 9.28
N LYS A 40 16.83 3.14 9.46
CA LYS A 40 16.46 3.85 10.68
C LYS A 40 14.93 3.80 10.84
N LYS A 41 14.46 3.47 12.04
CA LYS A 41 13.03 3.31 12.33
C LYS A 41 12.31 4.61 12.67
N ASP A 42 13.06 5.67 12.99
CA ASP A 42 12.54 6.94 13.50
C ASP A 42 13.46 8.13 13.17
N GLY A 43 13.06 9.33 13.58
CA GLY A 43 13.90 10.53 13.51
C GLY A 43 14.31 10.94 12.09
N HIS A 44 13.42 10.75 11.12
CA HIS A 44 13.56 11.26 9.75
C HIS A 44 13.43 12.78 9.74
N GLU A 45 14.37 13.48 9.09
CA GLU A 45 14.39 14.94 9.04
C GLU A 45 13.23 15.50 8.20
N PHE A 46 12.71 14.69 7.27
CA PHE A 46 11.58 15.04 6.40
C PHE A 46 10.40 15.68 7.14
N PHE A 47 9.95 15.10 8.26
CA PHE A 47 8.77 15.62 8.98
C PHE A 47 9.03 16.98 9.65
N LYS A 48 10.27 17.23 10.07
CA LYS A 48 10.68 18.54 10.57
C LYS A 48 10.66 19.57 9.44
N LEU A 49 11.33 19.28 8.32
CA LEU A 49 11.38 20.16 7.15
C LEU A 49 9.97 20.46 6.61
N LEU A 50 9.12 19.45 6.54
CA LEU A 50 7.74 19.58 6.12
C LEU A 50 6.97 20.55 7.02
N THR A 51 7.10 20.40 8.34
CA THR A 51 6.43 21.27 9.31
C THR A 51 6.96 22.71 9.23
N ASP A 52 8.28 22.88 9.09
CA ASP A 52 8.92 24.19 8.95
C ASP A 52 8.43 24.92 7.67
N GLU A 53 8.39 24.23 6.52
CA GLU A 53 7.89 24.80 5.26
C GLU A 53 6.37 25.03 5.26
N PHE A 54 5.59 24.16 5.90
CA PHE A 54 4.17 24.35 6.10
C PHE A 54 3.88 25.62 6.93
N ASN A 55 4.61 25.80 8.03
CA ASN A 55 4.50 26.98 8.89
C ASN A 55 4.84 28.27 8.14
N LYS A 56 5.89 28.27 7.31
CA LYS A 56 6.24 29.41 6.44
C LYS A 56 5.11 29.76 5.46
N LYS A 57 4.50 28.77 4.81
CA LYS A 57 3.40 29.00 3.84
C LYS A 57 2.09 29.46 4.49
N THR A 58 1.86 29.09 5.75
CA THR A 58 0.61 29.36 6.47
C THR A 58 0.71 30.51 7.47
N ASN A 59 1.90 31.05 7.71
CA ASN A 59 2.21 31.97 8.81
C ASN A 59 1.80 31.38 10.17
N GLY A 60 2.02 30.08 10.35
CA GLY A 60 1.65 29.32 11.55
C GLY A 60 2.84 28.97 12.44
N GLU A 61 2.56 28.45 13.63
CA GLU A 61 3.54 27.92 14.58
C GLU A 61 3.19 26.49 15.01
N SER A 62 3.03 25.60 14.03
CA SER A 62 2.69 24.20 14.28
C SER A 62 3.90 23.40 14.76
N SER A 63 3.69 22.48 15.69
CA SER A 63 4.65 21.41 16.04
C SER A 63 4.31 20.12 15.29
N PHE A 64 5.12 19.07 15.44
CA PHE A 64 4.82 17.76 14.85
C PHE A 64 5.14 16.59 15.78
N SER A 65 4.44 15.47 15.54
CA SER A 65 4.75 14.15 16.09
C SER A 65 4.49 13.07 15.04
N VAL A 66 5.25 11.97 15.09
CA VAL A 66 5.19 10.89 14.09
C VAL A 66 5.04 9.55 14.77
N SER A 67 4.00 8.83 14.39
CA SER A 67 3.74 7.45 14.76
C SER A 67 4.01 6.53 13.57
N TYR A 68 4.98 5.63 13.73
CA TYR A 68 5.28 4.60 12.74
C TYR A 68 4.40 3.38 12.98
N VAL A 69 3.53 3.08 12.03
CA VAL A 69 2.55 1.99 12.12
C VAL A 69 2.96 0.80 11.25
N GLY A 70 2.74 -0.40 11.77
CA GLY A 70 3.00 -1.64 11.04
C GLY A 70 1.96 -1.92 9.97
N GLU A 71 2.22 -2.93 9.14
CA GLU A 71 1.26 -3.45 8.16
C GLU A 71 -0.08 -3.81 8.81
N ASN A 72 -1.17 -3.69 8.04
CA ASN A 72 -2.55 -4.04 8.45
C ASN A 72 -3.10 -3.24 9.65
N THR A 73 -2.46 -2.12 10.02
CA THR A 73 -3.02 -1.19 11.00
C THR A 73 -4.16 -0.39 10.35
N ASP A 74 -5.31 -0.27 11.02
CA ASP A 74 -6.38 0.64 10.62
C ASP A 74 -6.00 2.10 10.97
N VAL A 75 -5.06 2.64 10.20
CA VAL A 75 -4.52 4.00 10.36
C VAL A 75 -5.61 5.05 10.15
N ALA A 76 -6.56 4.72 9.29
CA ALA A 76 -7.66 5.56 8.90
C ALA A 76 -8.59 5.86 10.09
N SER A 77 -8.85 4.86 10.95
CA SER A 77 -9.59 5.06 12.21
C SER A 77 -8.88 6.01 13.20
N THR A 78 -7.55 6.16 13.09
CA THR A 78 -6.77 7.01 14.01
C THR A 78 -7.03 8.49 13.75
N ILE A 79 -7.30 8.87 12.49
CA ILE A 79 -7.78 10.21 12.12
C ILE A 79 -9.21 10.40 12.60
N ALA A 80 -10.11 9.45 12.32
CA ALA A 80 -11.51 9.56 12.73
C ALA A 80 -11.69 9.72 14.25
N LYS A 81 -10.81 9.12 15.06
CA LYS A 81 -10.77 9.23 16.53
C LYS A 81 -10.03 10.49 17.04
N GLY A 82 -9.41 11.29 16.18
CA GLY A 82 -8.66 12.50 16.54
C GLY A 82 -7.28 12.26 17.17
N SER A 83 -6.80 11.01 17.16
CA SER A 83 -5.45 10.68 17.67
C SER A 83 -4.34 11.14 16.72
N HIS A 84 -4.63 11.19 15.42
CA HIS A 84 -3.77 11.70 14.37
C HIS A 84 -4.58 12.63 13.47
N ASN A 85 -3.92 13.46 12.67
CA ASN A 85 -4.59 14.36 11.73
C ASN A 85 -4.02 14.29 10.32
N ILE A 86 -2.92 13.56 10.12
CA ILE A 86 -2.34 13.22 8.82
C ILE A 86 -1.98 11.72 8.84
N ALA A 87 -2.38 10.96 7.83
CA ALA A 87 -2.07 9.53 7.75
C ALA A 87 -1.78 9.05 6.34
N VAL A 88 -0.88 8.07 6.24
CA VAL A 88 -0.71 7.24 5.04
C VAL A 88 -1.65 6.05 5.15
N ILE A 89 -2.55 5.90 4.16
CA ILE A 89 -3.59 4.87 4.15
C ILE A 89 -3.49 4.11 2.83
N THR A 90 -3.56 2.78 2.86
CA THR A 90 -3.66 2.02 1.61
C THR A 90 -4.97 2.36 0.91
N THR A 91 -4.94 2.54 -0.42
CA THR A 91 -6.17 2.86 -1.16
C THR A 91 -7.30 1.85 -0.95
N PRO A 92 -7.05 0.52 -0.89
CA PRO A 92 -8.10 -0.44 -0.56
C PRO A 92 -8.76 -0.22 0.81
N LEU A 93 -7.97 0.10 1.83
CA LEU A 93 -8.51 0.39 3.16
C LEU A 93 -9.35 1.67 3.13
N TYR A 94 -8.84 2.72 2.49
CA TYR A 94 -9.56 3.99 2.35
C TYR A 94 -10.92 3.79 1.67
N VAL A 95 -10.95 3.15 0.49
CA VAL A 95 -12.19 2.96 -0.28
C VAL A 95 -13.20 2.09 0.47
N LYS A 96 -12.74 1.03 1.16
CA LYS A 96 -13.60 0.19 2.00
C LYS A 96 -14.31 1.01 3.07
N GLN A 97 -13.61 1.92 3.73
CA GLN A 97 -14.19 2.73 4.81
C GLN A 97 -15.01 3.91 4.30
N TYR A 98 -14.61 4.51 3.17
CA TYR A 98 -15.37 5.54 2.47
C TYR A 98 -16.79 5.04 2.15
N LYS A 99 -16.92 3.82 1.63
CA LYS A 99 -18.23 3.18 1.36
C LYS A 99 -19.09 2.97 2.61
N ASN A 100 -18.47 2.79 3.77
CA ASN A 100 -19.17 2.57 5.04
C ASN A 100 -19.51 3.88 5.80
N LYS A 101 -19.28 5.07 5.19
CA LYS A 101 -19.55 6.40 5.78
C LYS A 101 -18.88 6.68 7.13
N HIS A 102 -17.82 5.95 7.47
CA HIS A 102 -17.08 6.16 8.72
C HIS A 102 -16.00 7.26 8.61
N MET A 103 -15.84 7.85 7.42
CA MET A 103 -14.65 8.62 7.03
C MET A 103 -14.97 10.00 6.46
N ASP A 104 -16.15 10.56 6.74
CA ASP A 104 -16.58 11.83 6.15
C ASP A 104 -15.61 12.98 6.41
N ASN A 105 -14.81 12.92 7.48
CA ASN A 105 -13.80 13.91 7.81
C ASN A 105 -12.39 13.59 7.29
N VAL A 106 -12.18 12.39 6.74
CA VAL A 106 -10.85 11.96 6.28
C VAL A 106 -10.77 12.10 4.77
N ILE A 107 -10.00 13.09 4.33
CA ILE A 107 -9.89 13.45 2.91
C ILE A 107 -8.48 13.12 2.39
N PRO A 108 -8.35 12.27 1.36
CA PRO A 108 -7.11 12.10 0.63
C PRO A 108 -6.72 13.40 -0.05
N ILE A 109 -5.48 13.83 0.14
CA ILE A 109 -4.92 15.05 -0.45
C ILE A 109 -3.79 14.74 -1.43
N LEU A 110 -3.10 13.61 -1.25
CA LEU A 110 -2.03 13.18 -2.14
C LEU A 110 -2.14 11.67 -2.40
N GLN A 111 -1.86 11.28 -3.62
CA GLN A 111 -1.56 9.92 -4.03
C GLN A 111 -0.05 9.76 -3.96
N THR A 112 0.46 8.77 -3.22
CA THR A 112 1.89 8.45 -3.26
C THR A 112 2.22 7.76 -4.58
N ALA A 113 3.47 7.91 -5.02
CA ALA A 113 3.99 7.31 -6.24
C ALA A 113 5.33 6.63 -5.95
N THR A 114 5.67 5.62 -6.72
CA THR A 114 6.90 4.83 -6.59
C THR A 114 7.71 4.87 -7.88
N LYS A 115 9.00 4.50 -7.83
CA LYS A 115 9.78 4.34 -9.06
C LYS A 115 9.17 3.25 -9.94
N ALA A 116 9.06 3.53 -11.23
CA ALA A 116 8.57 2.56 -12.19
C ALA A 116 9.51 1.33 -12.26
N PHE A 117 8.95 0.13 -12.37
CA PHE A 117 9.72 -1.01 -12.85
C PHE A 117 9.94 -0.89 -14.36
N LYS A 118 11.12 -1.27 -14.86
CA LYS A 118 11.44 -1.22 -16.30
C LYS A 118 10.44 -1.98 -17.19
N PHE A 119 9.84 -3.04 -16.65
CA PHE A 119 8.84 -3.88 -17.32
C PHE A 119 7.40 -3.33 -17.20
N ASP A 120 7.14 -2.30 -16.39
CA ASP A 120 5.80 -1.70 -16.19
C ASP A 120 5.87 -0.16 -16.15
N ALA A 121 6.80 0.41 -16.92
CA ALA A 121 7.15 1.84 -16.89
C ALA A 121 6.34 2.73 -17.84
N ASP A 122 5.42 2.16 -18.61
CA ASP A 122 4.58 2.90 -19.54
C ASP A 122 3.16 3.03 -18.99
N GLU A 123 2.90 4.17 -18.34
CA GLU A 123 1.59 4.44 -17.75
C GLU A 123 0.47 4.52 -18.77
N THR A 124 0.81 4.87 -20.03
CA THR A 124 -0.16 5.06 -21.12
C THR A 124 -0.68 3.74 -21.68
N LYS A 125 0.02 2.62 -21.41
CA LYS A 125 -0.46 1.29 -21.77
C LYS A 125 -1.62 0.89 -20.86
N ASP A 126 -2.77 0.67 -21.48
CA ASP A 126 -3.93 0.07 -20.81
C ASP A 126 -3.74 -1.45 -20.69
N ILE A 127 -2.88 -1.89 -19.76
CA ILE A 127 -2.67 -3.31 -19.47
C ILE A 127 -3.77 -3.80 -18.52
N LYS A 128 -4.81 -4.38 -19.13
CA LYS A 128 -5.98 -4.97 -18.46
C LYS A 128 -6.12 -6.46 -18.76
N TYR A 129 -6.88 -7.14 -17.91
CA TYR A 129 -7.23 -8.54 -18.15
C TYR A 129 -8.10 -8.67 -19.41
N LYS A 130 -7.83 -9.69 -20.23
CA LYS A 130 -8.60 -9.96 -21.45
C LYS A 130 -9.21 -11.36 -21.43
N ASP A 131 -8.37 -12.39 -21.33
CA ASP A 131 -8.82 -13.79 -21.37
C ASP A 131 -7.95 -14.76 -20.57
N GLY A 132 -6.76 -14.35 -20.14
CA GLY A 132 -5.82 -15.17 -19.37
C GLY A 132 -5.02 -16.17 -20.22
N LYS A 133 -5.06 -16.09 -21.55
CA LYS A 133 -4.21 -16.90 -22.44
C LYS A 133 -2.79 -16.33 -22.50
N GLU A 134 -1.86 -17.06 -23.12
CA GLU A 134 -0.45 -16.65 -23.25
C GLU A 134 -0.24 -15.24 -23.84
N ASP A 135 -1.18 -14.76 -24.66
CA ASP A 135 -1.20 -13.42 -25.26
C ASP A 135 -1.99 -12.37 -24.44
N ASP A 136 -2.52 -12.73 -23.28
CA ASP A 136 -3.17 -11.80 -22.36
C ASP A 136 -2.16 -10.73 -21.90
N PRO A 137 -2.50 -9.42 -21.93
CA PRO A 137 -1.58 -8.35 -21.56
C PRO A 137 -0.96 -8.52 -20.17
N LEU A 138 -1.70 -9.06 -19.19
CA LEU A 138 -1.20 -9.31 -17.84
C LEU A 138 -0.26 -10.52 -17.76
N ARG A 139 -0.43 -11.52 -18.63
CA ARG A 139 0.51 -12.65 -18.76
C ARG A 139 1.79 -12.23 -19.47
N LEU A 140 1.69 -11.40 -20.51
CA LEU A 140 2.85 -10.82 -21.18
C LEU A 140 3.69 -9.96 -20.23
N LEU A 141 3.04 -9.12 -19.42
CA LEU A 141 3.72 -8.33 -18.38
C LEU A 141 4.47 -9.22 -17.37
N ALA A 142 3.80 -10.27 -16.87
CA ALA A 142 4.43 -11.21 -15.93
C ALA A 142 5.62 -11.94 -16.57
N LYS A 143 5.55 -12.29 -17.85
CA LYS A 143 6.63 -12.93 -18.62
C LYS A 143 7.82 -11.99 -18.82
N GLU A 144 7.59 -10.70 -19.09
CA GLU A 144 8.65 -9.70 -19.16
C GLU A 144 9.37 -9.52 -17.82
N ALA A 145 8.61 -9.44 -16.72
CA ALA A 145 9.18 -9.40 -15.37
C ALA A 145 9.95 -10.69 -15.05
N HIS A 146 9.42 -11.87 -15.41
CA HIS A 146 10.07 -13.15 -15.18
C HIS A 146 11.39 -13.25 -15.95
N LYS A 147 11.44 -12.78 -17.21
CA LYS A 147 12.67 -12.76 -18.00
C LYS A 147 13.79 -12.03 -17.28
N LEU A 148 13.50 -10.86 -16.69
CA LEU A 148 14.47 -10.06 -15.94
C LEU A 148 14.86 -10.72 -14.61
N PHE A 149 13.89 -11.33 -13.92
CA PHE A 149 14.14 -12.08 -12.68
C PHE A 149 15.01 -13.33 -12.93
N ALA A 150 14.77 -14.05 -14.03
CA ALA A 150 15.42 -15.32 -14.34
C ALA A 150 16.73 -15.18 -15.13
N GLU A 151 17.18 -13.94 -15.45
CA GLU A 151 18.50 -13.71 -16.10
C GLU A 151 19.64 -14.40 -15.35
N LYS A 152 19.52 -14.45 -14.02
CA LYS A 152 20.45 -15.13 -13.11
C LYS A 152 19.66 -15.62 -11.92
N LYS A 153 20.01 -16.77 -11.36
CA LYS A 153 19.32 -17.29 -10.16
C LYS A 153 19.39 -16.26 -9.04
N TYR A 154 18.27 -16.01 -8.37
CA TYR A 154 18.15 -14.97 -7.35
C TYR A 154 19.22 -15.07 -6.25
N GLY A 155 19.52 -16.29 -5.78
CA GLY A 155 20.56 -16.53 -4.77
C GLY A 155 22.00 -16.21 -5.24
N GLU A 156 22.21 -15.97 -6.53
CA GLU A 156 23.52 -15.62 -7.11
C GLU A 156 23.64 -14.13 -7.45
N TRP A 157 22.61 -13.31 -7.21
CA TRP A 157 22.70 -11.87 -7.40
C TRP A 157 23.74 -11.29 -6.44
N THR A 158 24.42 -10.23 -6.85
CA THR A 158 25.32 -9.49 -5.97
C THR A 158 24.83 -8.06 -5.86
N ASP A 159 25.01 -7.45 -4.68
CA ASP A 159 24.65 -6.05 -4.43
C ASP A 159 25.28 -5.11 -5.46
N LYS A 160 26.53 -5.39 -5.89
CA LYS A 160 27.21 -4.60 -6.93
C LYS A 160 26.58 -4.75 -8.31
N GLU A 161 26.30 -5.98 -8.74
CA GLU A 161 25.73 -6.27 -10.08
C GLU A 161 24.30 -5.74 -10.21
N TYR A 162 23.48 -5.94 -9.17
CA TYR A 162 22.07 -5.55 -9.16
C TYR A 162 21.83 -4.15 -8.58
N LYS A 163 22.90 -3.45 -8.20
CA LYS A 163 22.89 -2.09 -7.65
C LYS A 163 21.97 -1.98 -6.43
N TRP A 164 22.22 -2.81 -5.43
CA TRP A 164 21.54 -2.71 -4.14
C TRP A 164 21.96 -1.42 -3.44
N ASN A 165 20.99 -0.57 -3.10
CA ASN A 165 21.25 0.72 -2.44
C ASN A 165 20.91 0.73 -0.93
N GLY A 166 20.68 -0.45 -0.33
CA GLY A 166 20.20 -0.59 1.06
C GLY A 166 18.69 -0.81 1.18
N SER A 167 17.92 -0.61 0.11
CA SER A 167 16.46 -0.79 0.10
C SER A 167 15.95 -1.52 -1.16
N ILE A 168 16.55 -1.25 -2.32
CA ILE A 168 16.16 -1.82 -3.61
C ILE A 168 17.35 -2.21 -4.47
N TYR A 169 17.16 -3.20 -5.34
CA TYR A 169 18.00 -3.48 -6.50
C TYR A 169 17.63 -2.55 -7.64
N GLN A 170 18.39 -1.46 -7.79
CA GLN A 170 18.09 -0.43 -8.79
C GLN A 170 18.11 -0.96 -10.24
N LYS A 171 18.71 -2.13 -10.50
CA LYS A 171 18.71 -2.77 -11.83
C LYS A 171 17.30 -2.92 -12.43
N PHE A 172 16.27 -3.10 -11.61
CA PHE A 172 14.89 -3.32 -12.08
C PHE A 172 14.06 -2.06 -12.29
N TYR A 173 14.56 -0.90 -11.86
CA TYR A 173 13.80 0.35 -11.84
C TYR A 173 14.21 1.28 -12.98
N ASP A 174 13.24 2.07 -13.47
CA ASP A 174 13.47 3.23 -14.32
C ASP A 174 13.50 4.48 -13.42
N ASP A 175 14.71 4.95 -13.12
CA ASP A 175 14.92 6.11 -12.23
C ASP A 175 14.38 7.43 -12.81
N SER A 176 13.99 7.47 -14.10
CA SER A 176 13.42 8.66 -14.73
C SER A 176 11.91 8.79 -14.57
N LYS A 177 11.24 7.75 -14.06
CA LYS A 177 9.77 7.69 -13.99
C LYS A 177 9.28 7.30 -12.61
N ILE A 178 8.22 7.98 -12.18
CA ILE A 178 7.41 7.60 -11.03
C ILE A 178 6.01 7.23 -11.50
N VAL A 179 5.39 6.27 -10.82
CA VAL A 179 4.04 5.79 -11.11
C VAL A 179 3.18 5.73 -9.85
N PRO A 180 1.89 6.09 -9.89
CA PRO A 180 0.99 6.06 -8.72
C PRO A 180 0.33 4.69 -8.52
N TYR A 181 0.94 3.62 -9.00
CA TYR A 181 0.38 2.28 -8.93
C TYR A 181 1.45 1.20 -8.73
N TYR A 182 0.98 0.01 -8.35
CA TYR A 182 1.71 -1.24 -8.32
C TYR A 182 0.77 -2.37 -8.79
N ARG A 183 1.24 -3.61 -8.80
CA ARG A 183 0.44 -4.79 -9.19
C ARG A 183 0.73 -5.97 -8.28
N GLY A 184 -0.22 -6.89 -8.21
CA GLY A 184 0.02 -8.23 -7.69
C GLY A 184 0.60 -9.16 -8.76
N LEU A 185 1.14 -10.28 -8.30
CA LEU A 185 1.75 -11.33 -9.10
C LEU A 185 1.24 -12.69 -8.63
N VAL A 186 0.89 -13.54 -9.59
CA VAL A 186 0.68 -14.97 -9.38
C VAL A 186 1.93 -15.71 -9.81
N MET A 187 2.70 -16.20 -8.84
CA MET A 187 3.85 -17.06 -9.09
C MET A 187 3.41 -18.52 -9.03
N ILE A 188 4.02 -19.35 -9.86
CA ILE A 188 3.89 -20.81 -9.78
C ILE A 188 5.26 -21.45 -9.60
N HIS A 189 5.31 -22.59 -8.93
CA HIS A 189 6.53 -23.38 -8.87
C HIS A 189 6.26 -24.88 -8.93
N GLY A 190 7.28 -25.64 -9.31
CA GLY A 190 7.24 -27.10 -9.41
C GLY A 190 8.24 -27.56 -10.47
N ASP A 191 8.23 -28.86 -10.78
CA ASP A 191 8.89 -29.37 -11.98
C ASP A 191 8.15 -28.90 -13.26
N GLU A 192 8.71 -29.23 -14.43
CA GLU A 192 8.13 -28.82 -15.71
C GLU A 192 6.69 -29.32 -15.89
N GLN A 193 6.41 -30.57 -15.49
CA GLN A 193 5.08 -31.17 -15.61
C GLN A 193 4.05 -30.46 -14.72
N THR A 194 4.39 -30.18 -13.47
CA THR A 194 3.53 -29.49 -12.51
C THR A 194 3.18 -28.10 -13.03
N ARG A 195 4.19 -27.31 -13.46
CA ARG A 195 3.95 -25.97 -14.00
C ARG A 195 3.10 -26.00 -15.27
N LYS A 196 3.29 -26.99 -16.14
CA LYS A 196 2.46 -27.20 -17.33
C LYS A 196 1.00 -27.47 -16.94
N GLN A 197 0.75 -28.36 -15.98
CA GLN A 197 -0.61 -28.68 -15.56
C GLN A 197 -1.32 -27.51 -14.86
N ILE A 198 -0.60 -26.68 -14.11
CA ILE A 198 -1.15 -25.44 -13.54
C ILE A 198 -1.58 -24.48 -14.66
N LYS A 199 -0.72 -24.29 -15.67
CA LYS A 199 -1.05 -23.45 -16.84
C LYS A 199 -2.24 -23.98 -17.62
N GLU A 200 -2.31 -25.30 -17.84
CA GLU A 200 -3.46 -25.92 -18.49
C GLU A 200 -4.77 -25.72 -17.69
N ALA A 201 -4.73 -25.85 -16.36
CA ALA A 201 -5.89 -25.60 -15.50
C ALA A 201 -6.35 -24.13 -15.55
N TRP A 202 -5.39 -23.20 -15.59
CA TRP A 202 -5.66 -21.78 -15.83
C TRP A 202 -6.31 -21.57 -17.20
N GLU A 203 -5.66 -21.97 -18.30
CA GLU A 203 -6.14 -21.71 -19.66
C GLU A 203 -7.49 -22.38 -19.98
N SER A 204 -7.75 -23.55 -19.40
CA SER A 204 -9.03 -24.25 -19.50
C SER A 204 -10.11 -23.73 -18.53
N LYS A 205 -9.77 -22.73 -17.69
CA LYS A 205 -10.63 -22.16 -16.65
C LYS A 205 -11.19 -23.23 -15.70
N ASP A 206 -10.37 -24.22 -15.37
CA ASP A 206 -10.69 -25.28 -14.42
C ASP A 206 -10.25 -24.86 -13.02
N TRP A 207 -11.16 -24.19 -12.31
CA TRP A 207 -10.90 -23.64 -10.98
C TRP A 207 -10.51 -24.71 -9.96
N GLU A 208 -11.20 -25.85 -9.95
CA GLU A 208 -10.97 -26.91 -8.96
C GLU A 208 -9.59 -27.52 -9.17
N LYS A 209 -9.24 -27.87 -10.42
CA LYS A 209 -7.91 -28.37 -10.75
C LYS A 209 -6.81 -27.34 -10.45
N PHE A 210 -7.06 -26.05 -10.75
CA PHE A 210 -6.09 -24.99 -10.46
C PHE A 210 -5.86 -24.84 -8.96
N ARG A 211 -6.93 -24.78 -8.16
CA ARG A 211 -6.87 -24.67 -6.70
C ARG A 211 -6.16 -25.86 -6.06
N ASP A 212 -6.37 -27.07 -6.58
CA ASP A 212 -5.85 -28.30 -5.97
C ASP A 212 -4.31 -28.40 -6.00
N PHE A 213 -3.63 -27.55 -6.79
CA PHE A 213 -2.18 -27.35 -6.70
C PHE A 213 -1.72 -26.58 -5.44
N GLY A 214 -2.65 -26.06 -4.66
CA GLY A 214 -2.39 -25.34 -3.41
C GLY A 214 -2.03 -23.88 -3.64
N ILE A 215 -2.69 -22.97 -2.90
CA ILE A 215 -2.55 -21.53 -3.02
C ILE A 215 -2.08 -20.89 -1.71
N VAL A 216 -0.96 -20.17 -1.77
CA VAL A 216 -0.51 -19.26 -0.71
C VAL A 216 -1.14 -17.88 -0.93
N THR A 217 -2.01 -17.46 -0.02
CA THR A 217 -2.63 -16.11 -0.02
C THR A 217 -2.07 -15.26 1.12
N SER A 218 -2.44 -13.98 1.20
CA SER A 218 -2.21 -13.13 2.40
C SER A 218 -3.49 -12.84 3.17
N SER A 219 -3.44 -11.87 4.09
CA SER A 219 -4.57 -11.31 4.81
C SER A 219 -5.62 -10.71 3.84
N GLU A 220 -6.90 -10.74 4.25
CA GLU A 220 -8.04 -10.29 3.41
C GLU A 220 -8.00 -8.79 3.06
N ASP A 221 -7.17 -8.02 3.76
CA ASP A 221 -6.94 -6.59 3.54
C ASP A 221 -5.75 -6.28 2.61
N SER A 222 -4.99 -7.30 2.19
CA SER A 222 -3.86 -7.12 1.29
C SER A 222 -4.34 -6.84 -0.14
N GLY A 223 -3.91 -5.69 -0.69
CA GLY A 223 -4.24 -5.29 -2.08
C GLY A 223 -3.76 -6.30 -3.11
N SER A 224 -2.44 -6.47 -3.23
CA SER A 224 -1.75 -7.30 -4.22
C SER A 224 -1.78 -8.81 -3.96
N LYS A 225 -1.95 -9.24 -2.70
CA LYS A 225 -1.85 -10.65 -2.30
C LYS A 225 -3.19 -11.27 -1.89
N TYR A 226 -4.27 -10.51 -2.04
CA TYR A 226 -5.63 -11.00 -1.80
C TYR A 226 -6.66 -10.30 -2.68
N ILE A 227 -6.90 -9.00 -2.48
CA ILE A 227 -8.07 -8.28 -3.05
C ILE A 227 -8.03 -8.26 -4.59
N TRP A 228 -6.90 -7.89 -5.20
CA TRP A 228 -6.77 -7.85 -6.65
C TRP A 228 -6.61 -9.23 -7.28
N GLN A 229 -6.06 -10.18 -6.52
CA GLN A 229 -6.01 -11.57 -6.95
C GLN A 229 -7.43 -12.13 -7.05
N GLU A 230 -8.28 -11.84 -6.08
CA GLU A 230 -9.68 -12.27 -6.08
C GLU A 230 -10.44 -11.65 -7.27
N ALA A 231 -10.22 -10.36 -7.53
CA ALA A 231 -10.82 -9.69 -8.68
C ALA A 231 -10.40 -10.34 -10.01
N LEU A 232 -9.10 -10.60 -10.20
CA LEU A 232 -8.56 -11.29 -11.37
C LEU A 232 -9.16 -12.69 -11.52
N PHE A 233 -9.22 -13.46 -10.43
CA PHE A 233 -9.70 -14.84 -10.46
C PHE A 233 -11.20 -14.90 -10.75
N ARG A 234 -11.98 -13.95 -10.24
CA ARG A 234 -13.40 -13.83 -10.55
C ARG A 234 -13.64 -13.50 -12.02
N LYS A 235 -12.84 -12.61 -12.62
CA LYS A 235 -12.87 -12.32 -14.07
C LYS A 235 -12.46 -13.55 -14.89
N HIS A 236 -11.44 -14.27 -14.44
CA HIS A 236 -10.86 -15.38 -15.19
C HIS A 236 -11.73 -16.65 -15.20
N PHE A 237 -12.04 -17.18 -14.01
CA PHE A 237 -12.80 -18.43 -13.85
C PHE A 237 -14.32 -18.23 -13.91
N GLY A 238 -14.79 -16.99 -13.71
CA GLY A 238 -16.20 -16.63 -13.68
C GLY A 238 -16.87 -16.93 -12.33
N LYS A 239 -17.85 -16.09 -11.96
CA LYS A 239 -18.57 -16.15 -10.68
C LYS A 239 -19.23 -17.50 -10.36
N ASN A 240 -19.58 -18.28 -11.39
CA ASN A 240 -20.19 -19.59 -11.21
C ASN A 240 -19.20 -20.66 -10.71
N LYS A 241 -17.90 -20.48 -10.98
CA LYS A 241 -16.85 -21.40 -10.54
C LYS A 241 -16.09 -20.86 -9.32
N PHE A 242 -15.85 -19.56 -9.28
CA PHE A 242 -15.13 -18.89 -8.19
C PHE A 242 -15.85 -17.62 -7.76
N GLU A 243 -16.32 -17.58 -6.52
CA GLU A 243 -16.98 -16.40 -5.94
C GLU A 243 -16.01 -15.50 -5.19
N SER A 244 -15.27 -16.08 -4.22
CA SER A 244 -14.25 -15.42 -3.42
C SER A 244 -13.34 -16.45 -2.78
N PHE A 245 -12.10 -16.07 -2.43
CA PHE A 245 -11.20 -16.94 -1.70
C PHE A 245 -11.76 -17.27 -0.32
N LYS A 246 -12.42 -16.30 0.34
CA LYS A 246 -13.06 -16.52 1.64
C LYS A 246 -14.08 -17.66 1.60
N LYS A 247 -14.95 -17.68 0.58
CA LYS A 247 -15.97 -18.72 0.45
C LYS A 247 -15.40 -20.06 0.00
N ASP A 248 -14.40 -20.05 -0.89
CA ASP A 248 -13.78 -21.28 -1.35
C ASP A 248 -12.99 -21.98 -0.23
N LYS A 249 -12.26 -21.21 0.59
CA LYS A 249 -11.56 -21.71 1.78
C LYS A 249 -12.46 -22.44 2.78
N LEU A 250 -13.75 -22.09 2.88
CA LEU A 250 -14.68 -22.81 3.74
C LEU A 250 -14.93 -24.26 3.28
N LYS A 251 -14.71 -24.55 1.99
CA LYS A 251 -14.93 -25.86 1.37
C LYS A 251 -13.63 -26.63 1.13
N ALA A 252 -12.52 -25.94 0.88
CA ALA A 252 -11.25 -26.52 0.48
C ALA A 252 -10.06 -25.95 1.28
N ASN A 253 -10.23 -25.82 2.60
CA ASN A 253 -9.25 -25.16 3.48
C ASN A 253 -7.83 -25.76 3.38
N ASP A 254 -7.71 -27.07 3.16
CA ASP A 254 -6.44 -27.78 3.01
C ASP A 254 -5.66 -27.36 1.75
N LYS A 255 -6.33 -26.73 0.77
CA LYS A 255 -5.73 -26.20 -0.45
C LYS A 255 -5.16 -24.80 -0.28
N TYR A 256 -5.29 -24.19 0.90
CA TYR A 256 -4.81 -22.85 1.16
C TYR A 256 -3.88 -22.79 2.35
N ILE A 257 -2.93 -21.86 2.27
CA ILE A 257 -2.20 -21.39 3.44
C ILE A 257 -2.11 -19.86 3.39
N THR A 258 -2.33 -19.22 4.53
CA THR A 258 -2.27 -17.76 4.63
C THR A 258 -0.87 -17.35 5.10
N SER A 259 -0.24 -16.41 4.40
CA SER A 259 1.05 -15.87 4.76
C SER A 259 1.01 -15.24 6.15
N GLY A 260 2.01 -15.58 6.97
CA GLY A 260 2.15 -15.17 8.36
C GLY A 260 3.61 -14.93 8.68
N ASN A 261 4.02 -15.06 9.94
CA ASN A 261 5.43 -14.89 10.31
C ASN A 261 6.32 -15.97 9.67
N ASP A 262 5.86 -17.22 9.65
CA ASP A 262 6.63 -18.38 9.18
C ASP A 262 6.32 -18.78 7.72
N VAL A 263 5.31 -18.16 7.12
CA VAL A 263 4.81 -18.42 5.76
C VAL A 263 4.92 -17.13 4.98
N LYS A 264 5.93 -16.99 4.12
CA LYS A 264 6.17 -15.77 3.35
C LYS A 264 6.26 -16.10 1.85
N PRO A 265 5.67 -15.29 0.95
CA PRO A 265 5.73 -15.52 -0.50
C PRO A 265 7.16 -15.70 -1.05
N ARG A 266 8.13 -14.95 -0.50
CA ARG A 266 9.55 -15.07 -0.84
C ARG A 266 10.18 -16.44 -0.55
N ASN A 267 9.51 -17.33 0.18
CA ASN A 267 9.94 -18.70 0.46
C ASN A 267 9.29 -19.71 -0.50
N ILE A 268 8.74 -19.25 -1.63
CA ILE A 268 8.07 -20.10 -2.63
C ILE A 268 8.89 -21.37 -2.94
N GLY A 269 8.25 -22.53 -2.84
CA GLY A 269 8.89 -23.84 -3.03
C GLY A 269 9.83 -24.30 -1.92
N GLN A 270 9.69 -23.76 -0.70
CA GLN A 270 10.52 -24.13 0.44
C GLN A 270 9.70 -24.33 1.72
N GLY A 271 10.23 -25.15 2.63
CA GLY A 271 9.71 -25.28 3.99
C GLY A 271 8.20 -25.52 4.06
N ALA A 272 7.49 -24.76 4.90
CA ALA A 272 6.06 -24.94 5.18
C ALA A 272 5.13 -24.70 3.97
N ILE A 273 5.62 -24.06 2.91
CA ILE A 273 4.83 -23.77 1.70
C ILE A 273 5.26 -24.57 0.48
N LYS A 274 6.17 -25.53 0.62
CA LYS A 274 6.72 -26.31 -0.50
C LYS A 274 5.66 -27.07 -1.30
N GLN A 275 4.57 -27.49 -0.66
CA GLN A 275 3.45 -28.20 -1.28
C GLN A 275 2.38 -27.29 -1.91
N PHE A 276 2.50 -25.97 -1.77
CA PHE A 276 1.55 -25.01 -2.33
C PHE A 276 2.17 -24.34 -3.56
N HIS A 277 1.82 -24.86 -4.73
CA HIS A 277 2.50 -24.53 -5.99
C HIS A 277 2.12 -23.18 -6.58
N ILE A 278 1.13 -22.49 -6.03
CA ILE A 278 0.68 -21.16 -6.46
C ILE A 278 0.87 -20.18 -5.30
N VAL A 279 1.53 -19.04 -5.55
CA VAL A 279 1.85 -18.06 -4.51
C VAL A 279 1.53 -16.66 -4.99
N PHE A 280 0.79 -15.90 -4.18
CA PHE A 280 0.52 -14.50 -4.44
C PHE A 280 1.55 -13.58 -3.78
N ASP A 281 2.04 -12.61 -4.54
CA ASP A 281 2.97 -11.58 -4.05
C ASP A 281 2.76 -10.25 -4.78
N ASP A 282 3.55 -9.25 -4.43
CA ASP A 282 3.66 -8.03 -5.23
C ASP A 282 4.49 -8.31 -6.50
N LEU A 283 4.07 -7.77 -7.64
CA LEU A 283 4.89 -7.80 -8.85
C LEU A 283 6.17 -6.99 -8.63
N GLY A 284 7.32 -7.66 -8.70
CA GLY A 284 8.62 -7.05 -8.44
C GLY A 284 9.09 -7.14 -6.99
N SER A 285 8.45 -7.94 -6.14
CA SER A 285 8.86 -8.14 -4.73
C SER A 285 10.32 -8.57 -4.55
N PHE A 286 10.86 -9.33 -5.51
CA PHE A 286 12.27 -9.69 -5.59
C PHE A 286 13.22 -8.49 -5.71
N ALA A 287 12.73 -7.34 -6.18
CA ALA A 287 13.57 -6.16 -6.41
C ALA A 287 13.84 -5.36 -5.12
N TYR A 288 12.98 -5.45 -4.11
CA TYR A 288 13.16 -4.83 -2.80
C TYR A 288 13.37 -5.84 -1.67
N THR A 289 13.52 -7.12 -2.01
CA THR A 289 13.98 -8.14 -1.09
C THR A 289 15.48 -8.31 -1.34
N ASN A 290 16.33 -8.15 -0.32
CA ASN A 290 17.76 -8.41 -0.49
C ASN A 290 18.07 -9.91 -0.37
N ASN A 291 19.05 -10.36 -1.16
CA ASN A 291 19.48 -11.76 -1.25
C ASN A 291 20.75 -12.07 -0.44
N SER A 292 21.32 -11.11 0.30
CA SER A 292 22.60 -11.29 0.98
C SER A 292 22.57 -12.33 2.11
N ILE A 293 23.79 -12.78 2.46
CA ILE A 293 24.21 -14.05 3.07
C ILE A 293 23.26 -14.61 4.15
N GLY A 294 22.82 -15.86 3.91
CA GLY A 294 22.03 -16.68 4.85
C GLY A 294 20.55 -16.80 4.53
N LYS A 295 20.05 -16.07 3.51
CA LYS A 295 18.63 -16.07 3.13
C LYS A 295 18.44 -16.73 1.77
N HIS A 296 17.89 -17.94 1.78
CA HIS A 296 17.51 -18.69 0.58
C HIS A 296 16.16 -18.22 0.05
N PHE A 297 15.95 -16.94 -0.27
CA PHE A 297 14.66 -16.51 -0.84
C PHE A 297 14.58 -16.81 -2.33
N TYR A 298 13.38 -17.12 -2.83
CA TYR A 298 13.11 -17.42 -4.25
C TYR A 298 14.04 -18.49 -4.85
N THR A 299 14.48 -19.44 -4.02
CA THR A 299 15.34 -20.57 -4.41
C THR A 299 14.62 -21.86 -4.05
N PRO A 300 13.63 -22.30 -4.85
CA PRO A 300 12.82 -23.47 -4.49
C PRO A 300 13.71 -24.71 -4.30
N GLU A 301 13.26 -25.62 -3.43
CA GLU A 301 13.94 -26.89 -3.18
C GLU A 301 13.77 -27.86 -4.37
N ASP A 302 14.58 -28.92 -4.38
CA ASP A 302 14.59 -29.97 -5.42
C ASP A 302 14.81 -29.39 -6.84
N ASN A 303 14.38 -30.11 -7.88
CA ASN A 303 14.46 -29.66 -9.27
C ASN A 303 13.32 -28.68 -9.65
N SER A 304 12.72 -27.99 -8.66
CA SER A 304 11.63 -27.04 -8.88
C SER A 304 12.15 -25.72 -9.45
N GLN A 305 11.33 -25.03 -10.24
CA GLN A 305 11.61 -23.68 -10.72
C GLN A 305 10.41 -22.77 -10.49
N ILE A 306 10.66 -21.49 -10.31
CA ILE A 306 9.62 -20.44 -10.23
C ILE A 306 9.32 -19.96 -11.64
N GLU A 307 8.05 -19.73 -11.95
CA GLU A 307 7.56 -19.08 -13.16
C GLU A 307 6.50 -18.04 -12.77
N PHE A 308 6.45 -16.89 -13.45
CA PHE A 308 5.40 -15.90 -13.20
C PHE A 308 4.24 -16.16 -14.16
N LEU A 309 3.10 -16.58 -13.64
CA LEU A 309 1.95 -16.98 -14.44
C LEU A 309 1.22 -15.76 -15.04
N THR A 310 0.90 -14.79 -14.19
CA THR A 310 0.16 -13.58 -14.56
C THR A 310 0.33 -12.49 -13.49
N ALA A 311 0.10 -11.24 -13.88
CA ALA A 311 0.00 -10.09 -12.98
C ALA A 311 -1.45 -9.68 -12.77
N THR A 312 -1.71 -8.76 -11.83
CA THR A 312 -3.03 -8.14 -11.69
C THR A 312 -3.14 -6.83 -12.49
N GLU A 313 -4.36 -6.33 -12.63
CA GLU A 313 -4.58 -4.93 -13.02
C GLU A 313 -3.92 -3.96 -12.01
N LYS A 314 -3.79 -2.69 -12.39
CA LYS A 314 -3.15 -1.65 -11.58
C LYS A 314 -3.87 -1.51 -10.23
N ILE A 315 -3.08 -1.45 -9.17
CA ILE A 315 -3.50 -1.15 -7.80
C ILE A 315 -2.99 0.26 -7.51
N PRO A 316 -3.85 1.25 -7.21
CA PRO A 316 -3.38 2.55 -6.78
C PRO A 316 -2.49 2.42 -5.53
N TYR A 317 -1.39 3.18 -5.49
CA TYR A 317 -0.51 3.23 -4.33
C TYR A 317 -1.23 3.86 -3.12
N ASN A 318 -0.53 4.11 -2.02
CA ASN A 318 -1.17 4.67 -0.82
C ASN A 318 -1.63 6.12 -1.02
N VAL A 319 -2.64 6.55 -0.26
CA VAL A 319 -3.03 7.95 -0.17
C VAL A 319 -2.52 8.56 1.13
N ILE A 320 -2.13 9.83 1.08
CA ILE A 320 -1.99 10.67 2.28
C ILE A 320 -3.31 11.38 2.48
N ALA A 321 -3.93 11.15 3.62
CA ALA A 321 -5.20 11.75 4.00
C ALA A 321 -5.06 12.61 5.25
N VAL A 322 -5.94 13.61 5.38
CA VAL A 322 -5.97 14.53 6.52
C VAL A 322 -7.36 14.60 7.16
N ASP A 323 -7.42 15.05 8.41
CA ASP A 323 -8.68 15.45 9.04
C ASP A 323 -9.13 16.82 8.51
N LYS A 324 -10.20 16.86 7.71
CA LYS A 324 -10.77 18.10 7.17
C LYS A 324 -11.26 19.09 8.26
N LYS A 325 -11.46 18.63 9.50
CA LYS A 325 -11.80 19.52 10.63
C LYS A 325 -10.58 20.27 11.13
N MET A 326 -9.38 19.71 10.92
CA MET A 326 -8.12 20.26 11.40
C MET A 326 -7.45 21.17 10.37
N PHE A 327 -7.77 21.04 9.09
CA PHE A 327 -7.13 21.80 8.01
C PHE A 327 -8.14 22.48 7.11
N ASN A 328 -7.97 23.78 6.90
CA ASN A 328 -8.71 24.50 5.86
C ASN A 328 -8.08 24.29 4.47
N GLU A 329 -8.77 24.75 3.42
CA GLU A 329 -8.33 24.56 2.01
C GLU A 329 -6.93 25.12 1.74
N LYS A 330 -6.58 26.28 2.30
CA LYS A 330 -5.25 26.90 2.15
C LYS A 330 -4.17 26.03 2.81
N GLU A 331 -4.46 25.48 3.98
CA GLU A 331 -3.53 24.59 4.69
C GLU A 331 -3.37 23.26 3.96
N ILE A 332 -4.44 22.71 3.39
CA ILE A 332 -4.38 21.49 2.56
C ILE A 332 -3.51 21.73 1.33
N ALA A 333 -3.73 22.84 0.61
CA ALA A 333 -2.91 23.21 -0.54
C ALA A 333 -1.44 23.40 -0.16
N ALA A 334 -1.16 24.01 1.00
CA ALA A 334 0.19 24.16 1.53
C ALA A 334 0.83 22.81 1.83
N LEU A 335 0.13 21.88 2.50
CA LEU A 335 0.63 20.51 2.74
C LEU A 335 0.95 19.80 1.42
N GLN A 336 0.01 19.83 0.46
CA GLN A 336 0.21 19.23 -0.86
C GLN A 336 1.48 19.75 -1.55
N ASP A 337 1.67 21.07 -1.58
CA ASP A 337 2.87 21.68 -2.14
C ASP A 337 4.16 21.23 -1.45
N VAL A 338 4.17 21.23 -0.11
CA VAL A 338 5.37 20.94 0.66
C VAL A 338 5.82 19.50 0.46
N PHE A 339 4.90 18.53 0.55
CA PHE A 339 5.21 17.13 0.23
C PHE A 339 5.83 16.97 -1.16
N VAL A 340 5.18 17.56 -2.18
CA VAL A 340 5.62 17.47 -3.57
C VAL A 340 7.00 18.10 -3.77
N ASN A 341 7.23 19.29 -3.18
CA ASN A 341 8.48 20.02 -3.36
C ASN A 341 9.64 19.35 -2.64
N LEU A 342 9.47 18.91 -1.39
CA LEU A 342 10.52 18.22 -0.65
C LEU A 342 10.95 16.93 -1.36
N ALA A 343 10.01 16.17 -1.93
CA ALA A 343 10.34 15.01 -2.74
C ALA A 343 11.15 15.38 -4.00
N LYS A 344 10.71 16.39 -4.76
CA LYS A 344 11.41 16.87 -5.97
C LYS A 344 12.80 17.42 -5.68
N GLU A 345 12.99 18.01 -4.51
CA GLU A 345 14.28 18.55 -4.04
C GLU A 345 15.19 17.47 -3.42
N ASN A 346 14.79 16.20 -3.43
CA ASN A 346 15.49 15.09 -2.77
C ASN A 346 15.71 15.31 -1.26
N LYS A 347 14.77 15.99 -0.59
CA LYS A 347 14.77 16.24 0.86
C LYS A 347 13.82 15.30 1.63
N ASP A 348 13.27 14.29 0.96
CA ASP A 348 12.46 13.25 1.57
C ASP A 348 13.34 12.05 1.93
N ASP A 349 13.79 12.00 3.20
CA ASP A 349 14.56 10.90 3.77
C ASP A 349 13.68 9.79 4.36
N TYR A 350 12.36 9.89 4.24
CA TYR A 350 11.38 8.92 4.74
C TYR A 350 10.77 8.09 3.61
N GLY A 351 10.15 8.76 2.64
CA GLY A 351 9.37 8.15 1.57
C GLY A 351 10.10 7.02 0.85
N PRO A 352 11.32 7.22 0.34
CA PRO A 352 12.03 6.20 -0.42
C PRO A 352 12.27 4.89 0.33
N ILE A 353 12.35 4.93 1.66
CA ILE A 353 12.60 3.75 2.51
C ILE A 353 11.35 2.87 2.64
N VAL A 354 10.16 3.46 2.45
CA VAL A 354 8.86 2.77 2.41
C VAL A 354 8.29 2.68 0.99
N GLY A 355 9.11 2.98 -0.03
CA GLY A 355 8.74 2.89 -1.44
C GLY A 355 7.96 4.09 -2.01
N PHE A 356 7.86 5.22 -1.30
CA PHE A 356 7.32 6.47 -1.83
C PHE A 356 8.44 7.31 -2.43
N ASN A 357 8.46 7.45 -3.75
CA ASN A 357 9.45 8.23 -4.49
C ASN A 357 8.86 9.51 -5.11
N GLY A 358 7.59 9.78 -4.85
CA GLY A 358 6.91 10.99 -5.29
C GLY A 358 5.50 11.09 -4.73
N TYR A 359 4.89 12.24 -4.95
CA TYR A 359 3.54 12.57 -4.49
C TYR A 359 2.79 13.29 -5.61
N ILE A 360 1.54 12.90 -5.84
CA ILE A 360 0.65 13.47 -6.85
C ILE A 360 -0.55 14.08 -6.11
N LYS A 361 -0.87 15.34 -6.42
CA LYS A 361 -2.03 16.02 -5.82
C LYS A 361 -3.32 15.37 -6.28
N ILE A 362 -4.19 15.08 -5.32
CA ILE A 362 -5.57 14.65 -5.59
C ILE A 362 -6.44 15.91 -5.60
N ASN A 363 -7.09 16.21 -6.72
CA ASN A 363 -8.01 17.35 -6.85
C ASN A 363 -9.48 16.90 -6.92
N ASP A 364 -9.74 15.75 -7.53
CA ASP A 364 -11.04 15.11 -7.61
C ASP A 364 -10.95 13.68 -7.06
N LEU A 365 -11.32 13.51 -5.78
CA LEU A 365 -11.29 12.23 -5.09
C LEU A 365 -12.04 11.12 -5.86
N GLN A 366 -13.19 11.47 -6.44
CA GLN A 366 -14.04 10.50 -7.11
C GLN A 366 -13.34 9.97 -8.36
N LYS A 367 -12.85 10.86 -9.22
CA LYS A 367 -12.22 10.49 -10.50
C LYS A 367 -10.81 9.94 -10.34
N GLU A 368 -10.05 10.41 -9.36
CA GLU A 368 -8.63 10.08 -9.23
C GLU A 368 -8.37 8.87 -8.31
N VAL A 369 -9.28 8.55 -7.40
CA VAL A 369 -9.10 7.44 -6.43
C VAL A 369 -10.24 6.43 -6.47
N ILE A 370 -11.50 6.88 -6.34
CA ILE A 370 -12.64 5.97 -6.13
C ILE A 370 -13.01 5.22 -7.42
N ASP A 371 -13.16 5.92 -8.54
CA ASP A 371 -13.56 5.31 -9.81
C ASP A 371 -12.49 4.37 -10.37
N PRO A 372 -11.20 4.72 -10.42
CA PRO A 372 -10.14 3.81 -10.86
C PRO A 372 -10.05 2.56 -9.99
N TYR A 373 -10.23 2.70 -8.66
CA TYR A 373 -10.30 1.55 -7.76
C TYR A 373 -11.46 0.63 -8.12
N ASN A 374 -12.66 1.18 -8.33
CA ASN A 374 -13.86 0.37 -8.56
C ASN A 374 -13.90 -0.28 -9.95
N GLU A 375 -13.22 0.30 -10.95
CA GLU A 375 -13.19 -0.23 -12.32
C GLU A 375 -12.69 -1.68 -12.37
N VAL A 376 -11.68 -2.01 -11.57
CA VAL A 376 -11.09 -3.37 -11.49
C VAL A 376 -12.12 -4.41 -11.04
N PHE A 377 -13.14 -4.02 -10.28
CA PHE A 377 -14.14 -4.93 -9.72
C PHE A 377 -15.43 -5.01 -10.54
N LYS A 378 -15.49 -4.33 -11.70
CA LYS A 378 -16.56 -4.52 -12.68
C LYS A 378 -16.32 -5.83 -13.44
N ASP A 379 -17.39 -6.56 -13.72
CA ASP A 379 -17.34 -7.83 -14.46
C ASP A 379 -17.27 -7.60 -15.96
#